data_AF-M1YV02-F1
#
_entry.id   AF-M1YV02-F1
#
_cell.length_a   1.000
_cell.length_b   1.000
_cell.length_c   1.000
_cell.angle_alpha   90.00
_cell.angle_beta   90.00
_cell.angle_gamma   90.00
#
_symmetry.space_group_name_H-M   'P 1'
#
loop_
_entity.id
_entity.type
_entity.pdbx_description
1 polymer ?
#
loop_
_entity_poly.entity_id
_entity_poly.type
_entity_poly.pdbx_seq_one_letter_code
_entity_poly.pdbx_strand_id
1 'polypeptide(L)'
;MSWHDTLEQEILHLYQEPVIGSGYSNTYGEANLVNLVTKFRSLESEQMEYMKSMVVTFSQSDDLASSYVSVGVLHALGMHDHVENAYQWAEGRDDSHMFTSHFDIGKSLAEHFVINPP
;
A
#
# COMPACT_ATOMS: atom_id res chain seq x y z
N MET A 1 -9.68 -23.49 7.90
CA MET A 1 -9.29 -22.17 7.38
C MET A 1 -8.07 -22.40 6.51
N SER A 2 -8.10 -21.97 5.25
CA SER A 2 -6.96 -22.11 4.34
C SER A 2 -5.87 -21.10 4.69
N TRP A 3 -4.64 -21.30 4.21
CA TRP A 3 -3.58 -20.31 4.41
C TRP A 3 -3.90 -18.99 3.69
N HIS A 4 -4.71 -19.03 2.62
CA HIS A 4 -5.19 -17.84 1.91
C HIS A 4 -6.08 -17.00 2.84
N ASP A 5 -7.10 -17.61 3.46
CA ASP A 5 -8.03 -16.90 4.35
C ASP A 5 -7.28 -16.22 5.52
N THR A 6 -6.30 -16.93 6.10
CA THR A 6 -5.47 -16.38 7.19
C THR A 6 -4.61 -15.22 6.72
N LEU A 7 -3.92 -15.39 5.58
CA LEU A 7 -3.04 -14.35 5.04
C LEU A 7 -3.83 -13.10 4.59
N GLU A 8 -4.98 -13.29 3.97
CA GLU A 8 -5.88 -12.20 3.57
C GLU A 8 -6.29 -11.36 4.79
N GLN A 9 -6.73 -12.01 5.86
CA GLN A 9 -7.09 -11.35 7.12
C GLN A 9 -5.91 -10.59 7.73
N GLU A 10 -4.72 -11.18 7.73
CA GLU A 10 -3.52 -10.51 8.20
C GLU A 10 -3.20 -9.26 7.36
N ILE A 11 -3.26 -9.36 6.03
CA ILE A 11 -3.00 -8.22 5.13
C ILE A 11 -4.04 -7.11 5.35
N LEU A 12 -5.33 -7.46 5.40
CA LEU A 12 -6.41 -6.51 5.68
C LEU A 12 -6.23 -5.81 7.02
N HIS A 13 -5.81 -6.55 8.05
CA HIS A 13 -5.51 -5.99 9.36
C HIS A 13 -4.36 -4.99 9.28
N LEU A 14 -3.31 -5.23 8.49
CA LEU A 14 -2.20 -4.29 8.31
C LEU A 14 -2.59 -2.99 7.62
N TYR A 15 -3.65 -2.99 6.80
CA TYR A 15 -4.22 -1.75 6.26
C TYR A 15 -5.01 -0.95 7.31
N GLN A 16 -5.58 -1.64 8.31
CA GLN A 16 -6.47 -1.05 9.31
C GLN A 16 -5.73 -0.62 10.58
N GLU A 17 -4.67 -1.34 10.95
CA GLU A 17 -3.96 -1.17 12.21
C GLU A 17 -2.44 -0.96 12.04
N PRO A 18 -1.87 0.09 12.66
CA PRO A 18 -2.57 1.13 13.44
C PRO A 18 -3.48 1.98 12.55
N VAL A 19 -4.52 2.57 13.16
CA VAL A 19 -5.47 3.44 12.43
C VAL A 19 -4.72 4.65 11.89
N ILE A 20 -4.93 4.96 10.61
CA ILE A 20 -4.34 6.16 9.99
C ILE A 20 -4.94 7.41 10.63
N GLY A 21 -4.08 8.34 11.04
CA GLY A 21 -4.47 9.53 11.77
C GLY A 21 -4.63 9.33 13.28
N SER A 22 -4.32 8.15 13.83
CA SER A 22 -4.44 7.87 15.27
C SER A 22 -3.38 8.58 16.12
N GLY A 23 -2.37 9.22 15.51
CA GLY A 23 -1.34 9.98 16.21
C GLY A 23 -0.13 10.32 15.33
N TYR A 24 0.84 11.02 15.94
CA TYR A 24 2.04 11.51 15.23
C TYR A 24 2.89 10.42 14.58
N SER A 25 2.85 9.19 15.08
CA SER A 25 3.62 8.06 14.53
C SER A 25 2.95 7.35 13.35
N ASN A 26 1.68 7.65 13.07
CA ASN A 26 0.92 7.07 11.96
C ASN A 26 -0.11 8.08 11.42
N THR A 27 0.34 9.28 11.06
CA THR A 27 -0.54 10.36 10.62
C THR A 27 -1.09 10.09 9.22
N TYR A 28 -0.24 9.55 8.33
CA TYR A 28 -0.55 9.28 6.93
C TYR A 28 -0.37 7.81 6.56
N GLY A 29 -0.31 6.89 7.53
CA GLY A 29 -0.17 5.46 7.25
C GLY A 29 1.28 4.98 7.11
N GLU A 30 2.22 5.72 7.69
CA GLU A 30 3.64 5.38 7.76
C GLU A 30 3.86 3.95 8.27
N ALA A 31 3.21 3.61 9.38
CA ALA A 31 3.33 2.28 10.00
C ALA A 31 2.64 1.20 9.15
N ASN A 32 1.49 1.49 8.55
CA ASN A 32 0.78 0.55 7.68
C ASN A 32 1.67 0.17 6.49
N LEU A 33 2.26 1.16 5.82
CA LEU A 33 3.17 0.96 4.70
C LEU A 33 4.38 0.11 5.11
N VAL A 34 5.08 0.47 6.18
CA VAL A 34 6.24 -0.27 6.69
C VAL A 34 5.87 -1.72 7.02
N ASN A 35 4.74 -1.93 7.70
CA ASN A 35 4.29 -3.26 8.09
C ASN A 35 3.92 -4.12 6.87
N LEU A 36 3.23 -3.55 5.88
CA LEU A 36 2.88 -4.24 4.63
C LEU A 36 4.13 -4.64 3.84
N VAL A 37 5.10 -3.74 3.69
CA VAL A 37 6.36 -4.08 3.00
C VAL A 37 7.15 -5.14 3.76
N THR A 38 7.22 -5.03 5.09
CA THR A 38 7.90 -6.01 5.94
C THR A 38 7.25 -7.38 5.82
N LYS A 39 5.91 -7.42 5.87
CA LYS A 39 5.12 -8.64 5.66
C LYS A 39 5.43 -9.23 4.29
N PHE A 40 5.35 -8.44 3.22
CA PHE A 40 5.63 -8.91 1.87
C PHE A 40 7.00 -9.58 1.77
N ARG A 41 8.04 -8.95 2.31
CA ARG A 41 9.43 -9.45 2.26
C ARG A 41 9.65 -10.71 3.10
N SER A 42 8.76 -11.03 4.04
CA SER A 42 8.85 -12.22 4.90
C SER A 42 8.08 -13.43 4.37
N LEU A 43 7.31 -13.28 3.28
CA LEU A 43 6.46 -14.33 2.74
C LEU A 43 7.23 -15.27 1.81
N GLU A 44 6.72 -16.49 1.66
CA GLU A 44 7.18 -17.41 0.60
C GLU A 44 6.61 -17.00 -0.76
N SER A 45 7.19 -17.48 -1.87
CA SER A 45 6.88 -17.00 -3.22
C SER A 45 5.39 -17.05 -3.60
N GLU A 46 4.67 -18.12 -3.25
CA GLU A 46 3.23 -18.24 -3.53
C GLU A 46 2.42 -17.19 -2.76
N GLN A 47 2.78 -16.94 -1.50
CA GLN A 47 2.13 -15.96 -0.65
C GLN A 47 2.47 -14.53 -1.07
N MET A 48 3.69 -14.28 -1.54
CA MET A 48 4.10 -13.01 -2.12
C MET A 48 3.25 -12.65 -3.33
N GLU A 49 3.05 -13.58 -4.27
CA GLU A 49 2.21 -13.33 -5.45
C GLU A 49 0.75 -13.08 -5.06
N TYR A 50 0.23 -13.81 -4.07
CA TYR A 50 -1.10 -13.55 -3.55
C TYR A 50 -1.22 -12.15 -2.92
N MET A 51 -0.31 -11.78 -2.02
CA MET A 51 -0.28 -10.44 -1.40
C MET A 51 -0.11 -9.34 -2.46
N LYS A 52 0.76 -9.55 -3.45
CA LYS A 52 0.93 -8.63 -4.57
C LYS A 52 -0.38 -8.38 -5.29
N SER A 53 -1.16 -9.43 -5.59
CA SER A 53 -2.44 -9.29 -6.27
C SER A 53 -3.44 -8.44 -5.46
N MET A 54 -3.44 -8.59 -4.13
CA MET A 54 -4.26 -7.77 -3.24
C MET A 54 -3.81 -6.31 -3.24
N VAL A 55 -2.51 -6.04 -3.08
CA VAL A 55 -1.95 -4.68 -3.09
C VAL A 55 -2.23 -3.98 -4.42
N VAL A 56 -2.07 -4.68 -5.55
CA VAL A 56 -2.42 -4.13 -6.88
C VAL A 56 -3.91 -3.79 -6.95
N THR A 57 -4.78 -4.68 -6.46
CA THR A 57 -6.23 -4.42 -6.42
C THR A 57 -6.55 -3.19 -5.56
N PHE A 58 -5.95 -3.07 -4.37
CA PHE A 58 -6.21 -1.96 -3.47
C PHE A 58 -5.64 -0.63 -3.97
N SER A 59 -4.55 -0.63 -4.76
CA SER A 59 -4.02 0.58 -5.40
C SER A 59 -5.00 1.28 -6.35
N GLN A 60 -6.10 0.61 -6.70
CA GLN A 60 -7.18 1.10 -7.56
C GLN A 60 -8.53 1.09 -6.83
N SER A 61 -8.51 1.19 -5.50
CA SER A 61 -9.69 1.25 -4.65
C SER A 61 -10.23 2.67 -4.51
N ASP A 62 -11.56 2.81 -4.37
CA ASP A 62 -12.22 4.06 -3.97
C ASP A 62 -11.90 4.47 -2.52
N ASP A 63 -11.46 3.52 -1.69
CA ASP A 63 -10.93 3.85 -0.36
C ASP A 63 -9.56 4.50 -0.50
N LEU A 64 -9.53 5.83 -0.39
CA LEU A 64 -8.35 6.65 -0.61
C LEU A 64 -7.15 6.18 0.22
N ALA A 65 -7.38 5.83 1.49
CA ALA A 65 -6.36 5.35 2.40
C ALA A 65 -5.68 4.06 1.92
N SER A 66 -6.47 3.02 1.66
CA SER A 66 -5.97 1.76 1.11
C SER A 66 -5.28 1.97 -0.23
N SER A 67 -5.82 2.87 -1.06
CA SER A 67 -5.31 3.19 -2.39
C SER A 67 -3.89 3.78 -2.34
N TYR A 68 -3.69 4.88 -1.60
CA TYR A 68 -2.36 5.51 -1.59
C TYR A 68 -1.34 4.72 -0.78
N VAL A 69 -1.74 4.01 0.28
CA VAL A 69 -0.84 3.10 1.01
C VAL A 69 -0.35 2.00 0.08
N SER A 70 -1.24 1.42 -0.73
CA SER A 70 -0.88 0.39 -1.72
C SER A 70 0.11 0.91 -2.75
N VAL A 71 -0.09 2.13 -3.27
CA VAL A 71 0.88 2.76 -4.19
C VAL A 71 2.24 2.94 -3.53
N GLY A 72 2.28 3.37 -2.26
CA GLY A 72 3.51 3.44 -1.48
C GLY A 72 4.21 2.08 -1.33
N VAL A 73 3.46 1.01 -1.04
CA VAL A 73 3.99 -0.35 -0.95
C VAL A 73 4.57 -0.82 -2.29
N LEU A 74 3.84 -0.64 -3.40
CA LEU A 74 4.31 -1.00 -4.74
C LEU A 74 5.59 -0.24 -5.12
N HIS A 75 5.63 1.06 -4.80
CA HIS A 75 6.83 1.88 -5.01
C HIS A 75 8.02 1.38 -4.20
N ALA A 76 7.83 1.08 -2.90
CA ALA A 76 8.86 0.54 -2.02
C ALA A 76 9.40 -0.83 -2.43
N LEU A 77 8.60 -1.61 -3.19
CA LEU A 77 8.97 -2.91 -3.71
C LEU A 77 9.55 -2.84 -5.14
N GLY A 78 9.69 -1.65 -5.73
CA GLY A 78 10.21 -1.47 -7.09
C GLY A 78 9.25 -1.92 -8.20
N MET A 79 7.95 -2.02 -7.90
CA MET A 79 6.92 -2.48 -8.83
C MET A 79 6.39 -1.33 -9.70
N HIS A 80 7.29 -0.71 -10.48
CA HIS A 80 7.02 0.53 -11.20
C HIS A 80 5.82 0.46 -12.17
N ASP A 81 5.66 -0.63 -12.91
CA ASP A 81 4.53 -0.81 -13.83
C ASP A 81 3.18 -0.77 -13.11
N HIS A 82 3.11 -1.35 -11.90
CA HIS A 82 1.89 -1.33 -11.10
C HIS A 82 1.60 0.06 -10.52
N VAL A 83 2.66 0.81 -10.16
CA VAL A 83 2.51 2.21 -9.76
C VAL A 83 1.98 3.04 -10.92
N GLU A 84 2.57 2.92 -12.12
CA GLU A 84 2.11 3.65 -13.30
C GLU A 84 0.65 3.32 -13.64
N ASN A 85 0.26 2.05 -13.60
CA ASN A 85 -1.12 1.63 -13.80
C ASN A 85 -2.09 2.24 -12.78
N ALA A 86 -1.68 2.39 -11.51
CA ALA A 86 -2.50 3.05 -10.49
C ALA A 86 -2.69 4.55 -10.81
N TYR A 87 -1.64 5.25 -11.24
CA TYR A 87 -1.75 6.65 -11.67
C TYR A 87 -2.66 6.79 -12.89
N GLN A 88 -2.50 5.95 -13.91
CA GLN A 88 -3.39 5.95 -15.09
C GLN A 88 -4.85 5.68 -14.71
N TRP A 89 -5.09 4.75 -13.77
CA TRP A 89 -6.42 4.52 -13.23
C TRP A 89 -6.98 5.78 -12.54
N ALA A 90 -6.18 6.47 -11.72
CA ALA A 90 -6.59 7.68 -11.03
C ALA A 90 -6.85 8.85 -12.00
N GLU A 91 -6.08 9.00 -13.08
CA GLU A 91 -6.31 9.99 -14.15
C GLU A 91 -7.65 9.82 -14.87
N GLY A 92 -8.18 8.60 -14.92
CA GLY A 92 -9.49 8.31 -15.50
C GLY A 92 -10.69 8.70 -14.64
N ARG A 93 -10.47 9.25 -13.43
CA ARG A 93 -11.51 9.56 -12.46
C ARG A 93 -11.86 11.04 -12.39
N ASP A 94 -13.11 11.34 -12.02
CA ASP A 94 -13.58 12.71 -11.78
C ASP A 94 -12.81 13.42 -10.65
N ASP A 95 -12.33 12.65 -9.66
CA ASP A 95 -11.57 13.12 -8.50
C ASP A 95 -10.05 12.86 -8.62
N SER A 96 -9.55 12.77 -9.87
CA SER A 96 -8.16 12.43 -10.19
C SER A 96 -7.12 13.14 -9.32
N HIS A 97 -7.21 14.47 -9.17
CA HIS A 97 -6.24 15.25 -8.40
C HIS A 97 -6.17 14.83 -6.92
N MET A 98 -7.29 14.39 -6.32
CA MET A 98 -7.31 13.91 -4.95
C MET A 98 -6.48 12.62 -4.84
N PHE A 99 -6.69 11.66 -5.74
CA PHE A 99 -5.96 10.40 -5.73
C PHE A 99 -4.48 10.59 -6.04
N THR A 100 -4.14 11.28 -7.12
CA THR A 100 -2.72 11.47 -7.52
C THR A 100 -1.92 12.20 -6.46
N SER A 101 -2.51 13.23 -5.81
CA SER A 101 -1.83 13.91 -4.70
C SER A 101 -1.59 13.00 -3.50
N HIS A 102 -2.49 12.06 -3.20
CA HIS A 102 -2.26 11.10 -2.12
C HIS A 102 -1.26 10.03 -2.53
N PHE A 103 -1.22 9.65 -3.80
CA PHE A 103 -0.19 8.73 -4.31
C PHE A 103 1.21 9.32 -4.16
N ASP A 104 1.38 10.63 -4.37
CA ASP A 104 2.64 11.33 -4.10
C ASP A 104 3.02 11.26 -2.61
N ILE A 105 2.03 11.38 -1.70
CA ILE A 105 2.25 11.16 -0.26
C ILE A 105 2.74 9.73 -0.02
N GLY A 106 2.02 8.72 -0.52
CA GLY A 106 2.39 7.31 -0.36
C GLY A 106 3.81 7.00 -0.84
N LYS A 107 4.22 7.55 -2.00
CA LYS A 107 5.59 7.43 -2.49
C LYS A 107 6.60 8.13 -1.60
N SER A 108 6.30 9.34 -1.13
CA SER A 108 7.17 10.07 -0.21
C SER A 108 7.37 9.33 1.11
N LEU A 109 6.33 8.70 1.64
CA LEU A 109 6.42 7.87 2.84
C LEU A 109 7.32 6.64 2.58
N ALA A 110 7.14 5.96 1.46
CA ALA A 110 7.98 4.83 1.06
C ALA A 110 9.46 5.22 0.96
N GLU A 111 9.76 6.36 0.32
CA GLU A 111 11.12 6.88 0.22
C GLU A 111 11.74 7.11 1.60
N HIS A 112 11.00 7.76 2.50
CA HIS A 112 11.53 8.17 3.79
C HIS A 112 11.63 7.04 4.82
N PHE A 113 10.67 6.11 4.84
CA PHE A 113 10.57 5.11 5.90
C PHE A 113 11.01 3.71 5.49
N VAL A 114 11.13 3.43 4.18
CA VAL A 114 11.42 2.07 3.70
C VAL A 114 12.63 2.01 2.78
N ILE A 115 12.76 2.92 1.82
CA ILE A 115 13.85 2.90 0.83
C ILE A 115 15.11 3.57 1.42
N ASN A 116 14.95 4.76 2.00
CA ASN A 116 16.03 5.55 2.58
C ASN A 116 15.73 5.91 4.05
N PRO A 117 15.61 4.91 4.95
CA PRO A 117 15.38 5.18 6.37
C PRO A 117 16.57 5.95 6.97
N PRO A 118 16.34 6.81 7.98
CA PRO A 118 17.37 7.61 8.64
C PRO A 118 18.46 6.78 9.35
#